data_AF-A0A2J0MYC2-F1
#
_entry.id   AF-A0A2J0MYC2-F1
#
_cell.length_a   1.000
_cell.length_b   1.000
_cell.length_c   1.000
_cell.angle_alpha   90.00
_cell.angle_beta   90.00
_cell.angle_gamma   90.00
#
_symmetry.space_group_name_H-M   'P 1'
#
loop_
_entity.id
_entity.type
_entity.pdbx_description
1 polymer ?
#
loop_
_entity_poly.entity_id
_entity_poly.type
_entity_poly.pdbx_seq_one_letter_code
_entity_poly.pdbx_strand_id
1 'polypeptide(L)'
;MSKNYKVLEVSSLVFKVLSWVSLAIGIVAGIVIFVGGGTPEAPRATGFVGILLGVVYFYMFLVAAEVIALLLEIRSKVEKGA
;
A
#
# COMPACT_ATOMS: atom_id res chain seq x y z
N MET A 1 3.98 27.24 3.67
CA MET A 1 4.54 25.89 3.88
C MET A 1 5.67 25.69 2.87
N SER A 2 6.89 25.34 3.30
CA SER A 2 8.01 25.20 2.35
C SER A 2 7.71 24.10 1.33
N LYS A 3 8.19 24.27 0.09
CA LYS A 3 7.87 23.42 -1.08
C LYS A 3 8.12 21.92 -0.83
N ASN A 4 9.06 21.59 0.05
CA ASN A 4 9.47 20.22 0.39
C ASN A 4 8.40 19.46 1.18
N TYR A 5 7.62 20.12 2.04
CA TYR A 5 6.59 19.44 2.84
C TYR A 5 5.35 19.09 2.03
N LYS A 6 5.04 19.89 1.01
CA LYS A 6 3.97 19.58 0.07
C LYS A 6 4.26 18.30 -0.71
N VAL A 7 5.53 18.04 -1.03
CA VAL A 7 5.96 16.78 -1.66
C VAL A 7 5.72 15.61 -0.71
N LEU A 8 6.12 15.73 0.56
CA LEU A 8 5.94 14.67 1.56
C LEU A 8 4.46 14.33 1.79
N GLU A 9 3.60 15.34 1.88
CA GLU A 9 2.14 15.15 2.03
C GLU A 9 1.55 14.42 0.82
N VAL A 10 1.94 14.82 -0.39
CA VAL A 10 1.54 14.13 -1.63
C VAL A 10 2.08 12.70 -1.64
N SER A 11 3.32 12.46 -1.20
CA SER A 11 3.90 11.12 -1.12
C SER A 11 3.12 10.20 -0.18
N SER A 12 2.70 10.68 1.01
CA SER A 12 1.87 9.91 1.93
C SER A 12 0.55 9.49 1.27
N LEU A 13 -0.11 10.43 0.57
CA LEU A 13 -1.33 10.13 -0.18
C LEU A 13 -1.08 9.10 -1.27
N VAL A 14 0.00 9.23 -2.05
CA VAL A 14 0.36 8.28 -3.11
C VAL A 14 0.60 6.88 -2.54
N PHE A 15 1.34 6.75 -1.45
CA PHE A 15 1.56 5.45 -0.80
C PHE A 15 0.25 4.85 -0.28
N LYS A 16 -0.65 5.67 0.27
CA LYS A 16 -1.98 5.20 0.70
C LYS A 16 -2.82 4.72 -0.49
N VAL A 17 -2.76 5.39 -1.64
CA VAL A 17 -3.46 4.92 -2.85
C VAL A 17 -2.84 3.61 -3.36
N LEU A 18 -1.50 3.55 -3.42
CA LEU A 18 -0.77 2.35 -3.85
C LEU A 18 -1.05 1.15 -2.95
N SER A 19 -1.24 1.34 -1.63
CA SER A 19 -1.60 0.25 -0.74
C SER A 19 -2.91 -0.39 -1.17
N TRP A 20 -3.98 0.40 -1.34
CA TRP A 20 -5.28 -0.10 -1.77
C TRP A 20 -5.25 -0.71 -3.17
N VAL A 21 -4.51 -0.12 -4.11
CA VAL A 21 -4.33 -0.66 -5.46
C VAL A 21 -3.63 -2.03 -5.39
N SER A 22 -2.58 -2.17 -4.60
CA SER A 22 -1.85 -3.44 -4.46
C SER A 22 -2.73 -4.55 -3.85
N LEU A 23 -3.59 -4.20 -2.88
CA LEU A 23 -4.55 -5.13 -2.30
C LEU A 23 -5.57 -5.58 -3.35
N ALA A 24 -6.14 -4.63 -4.09
CA ALA A 24 -7.11 -4.92 -5.15
C ALA A 24 -6.51 -5.84 -6.23
N ILE A 25 -5.27 -5.56 -6.67
CA ILE A 25 -4.57 -6.41 -7.64
C ILE A 25 -4.37 -7.83 -7.09
N GLY A 26 -3.93 -7.98 -5.83
CA GLY A 26 -3.75 -9.30 -5.21
C GLY A 26 -5.06 -10.10 -5.10
N ILE A 27 -6.16 -9.43 -4.73
CA ILE A 27 -7.49 -10.05 -4.67
C ILE A 27 -7.94 -10.49 -6.06
N VAL A 28 -7.85 -9.61 -7.06
CA VAL A 28 -8.25 -9.91 -8.45
C VAL A 28 -7.42 -11.06 -9.00
N ALA A 29 -6.10 -11.02 -8.83
CA ALA A 29 -5.21 -12.11 -9.27
C ALA A 29 -5.58 -13.45 -8.61
N GLY A 30 -5.85 -13.43 -7.30
CA GLY A 30 -6.31 -14.61 -6.58
C GLY A 30 -7.61 -15.18 -7.14
N ILE A 31 -8.62 -14.32 -7.33
CA ILE A 31 -9.93 -14.72 -7.90
C ILE A 31 -9.75 -15.32 -9.29
N VAL A 32 -8.95 -14.69 -10.16
CA VAL A 32 -8.70 -15.18 -11.53
C VAL A 32 -8.10 -16.59 -11.50
N ILE A 33 -7.13 -16.85 -10.62
CA ILE A 33 -6.48 -18.17 -10.53
C ILE A 33 -7.43 -19.23 -9.93
N PHE A 34 -8.25 -18.86 -8.95
CA PHE A 34 -9.19 -19.80 -8.35
C PHE A 34 -10.34 -20.16 -9.29
N VAL A 35 -10.93 -19.16 -9.96
CA VAL A 35 -12.12 -19.32 -10.81
C VAL A 35 -11.75 -19.79 -12.22
N GLY A 36 -10.68 -19.26 -12.80
CA GLY A 36 -10.23 -19.60 -14.16
C GLY A 36 -9.73 -21.03 -14.31
N GLY A 37 -9.48 -21.73 -13.18
CA GLY A 37 -8.90 -23.07 -13.17
C GLY A 37 -7.38 -22.98 -13.30
N GLY A 38 -6.67 -23.28 -12.22
CA GLY A 38 -5.20 -23.26 -12.20
C GLY A 38 -4.60 -24.13 -13.31
N THR A 39 -3.60 -23.59 -14.00
CA THR A 39 -2.84 -24.29 -15.03
C THR A 39 -1.68 -25.07 -14.38
N PRO A 40 -1.00 -25.98 -15.09
CA PRO A 40 0.23 -26.60 -14.59
C PRO A 40 1.29 -25.58 -14.15
N GLU A 41 1.36 -24.43 -14.84
CA GLU A 41 2.29 -23.33 -14.55
C GLU A 41 1.81 -22.45 -13.38
N ALA A 42 0.50 -22.34 -13.17
CA ALA A 42 -0.10 -21.61 -12.06
C ALA A 42 -1.17 -22.48 -11.35
N PRO A 43 -0.74 -23.46 -10.52
CA PRO A 43 -1.66 -24.28 -9.74
C PRO A 43 -2.56 -23.42 -8.86
N ARG A 44 -3.79 -23.86 -8.54
CA ARG A 44 -4.73 -23.05 -7.72
C ARG A 44 -4.12 -22.50 -6.43
N ALA A 45 -3.15 -23.20 -5.85
CA ALA A 45 -2.42 -22.74 -4.68
C ALA A 45 -1.71 -21.37 -4.87
N THR A 46 -1.30 -21.02 -6.09
CA THR A 46 -0.68 -19.72 -6.40
C THR A 46 -1.68 -18.56 -6.26
N GLY A 47 -2.98 -18.81 -6.27
CA GLY A 47 -4.01 -17.81 -5.95
C GLY A 47 -3.87 -17.30 -4.52
N PHE A 48 -3.53 -18.18 -3.55
CA PHE A 48 -3.22 -17.76 -2.18
C PHE A 48 -1.96 -16.91 -2.11
N VAL A 49 -0.95 -17.23 -2.93
CA VAL A 49 0.28 -16.43 -3.03
C VAL A 49 -0.03 -15.02 -3.56
N GLY A 50 -0.89 -14.90 -4.58
CA GLY A 50 -1.33 -13.61 -5.11
C GLY A 50 -2.03 -12.74 -4.06
N ILE A 51 -2.95 -13.33 -3.28
CA ILE A 51 -3.63 -12.62 -2.19
C ILE A 51 -2.64 -12.25 -1.09
N LEU A 52 -1.77 -13.16 -0.68
CA LEU A 52 -0.77 -12.93 0.35
C LEU A 52 0.17 -11.78 -0.04
N LEU A 53 0.66 -11.77 -1.28
CA LEU A 53 1.48 -10.68 -1.78
C LEU A 53 0.71 -9.36 -1.79
N GLY A 54 -0.56 -9.36 -2.23
CA GLY A 54 -1.43 -8.17 -2.15
C GLY A 54 -1.55 -7.62 -0.73
N VAL A 55 -1.72 -8.48 0.27
CA VAL A 55 -1.78 -8.10 1.69
C VAL A 55 -0.43 -7.55 2.17
N VAL A 56 0.69 -8.20 1.82
CA VAL A 56 2.03 -7.76 2.20
C VAL A 56 2.34 -6.37 1.62
N TYR A 57 2.09 -6.17 0.32
CA TYR A 57 2.29 -4.86 -0.32
C TYR A 57 1.35 -3.79 0.23
N PHE A 58 0.10 -4.15 0.54
CA PHE A 58 -0.84 -3.25 1.20
C PHE A 58 -0.26 -2.74 2.52
N TYR A 59 0.18 -3.64 3.40
CA TYR A 59 0.76 -3.25 4.69
C TYR A 59 2.03 -2.43 4.52
N MET A 60 2.94 -2.82 3.63
CA MET A 60 4.18 -2.07 3.40
C MET A 60 3.91 -0.62 2.96
N PHE A 61 3.01 -0.43 1.99
CA PHE A 61 2.67 0.91 1.52
C PHE A 61 1.86 1.71 2.53
N LEU A 62 0.96 1.06 3.29
CA LEU A 62 0.19 1.72 4.33
C LEU A 62 1.11 2.20 5.47
N VAL A 63 2.04 1.36 5.93
CA VAL A 63 3.02 1.74 6.95
C VAL A 63 3.88 2.91 6.47
N ALA A 64 4.34 2.88 5.21
CA ALA A 64 5.10 4.00 4.65
C ALA A 64 4.28 5.31 4.65
N ALA A 65 3.00 5.25 4.26
CA ALA A 65 2.10 6.40 4.28
C ALA A 65 1.91 6.97 5.70
N GLU A 66 1.70 6.10 6.68
CA GLU A 66 1.49 6.46 8.09
C GLU A 66 2.76 7.03 8.73
N VAL A 67 3.94 6.46 8.46
CA VAL A 67 5.21 7.00 8.95
C VAL A 67 5.40 8.44 8.46
N ILE A 68 5.13 8.72 7.18
CA ILE A 68 5.23 10.08 6.64
C ILE A 68 4.21 11.01 7.29
N ALA A 69 2.96 10.55 7.47
CA ALA A 69 1.90 11.34 8.10
C ALA A 69 2.26 11.69 9.55
N LEU A 70 2.75 10.72 10.32
CA LEU A 70 3.20 10.92 11.70
C LEU A 70 4.36 11.92 11.79
N LEU A 71 5.35 11.82 10.89
CA LEU A 71 6.46 12.76 10.85
C LEU A 71 5.99 14.20 10.56
N LEU A 72 5.03 14.36 9.63
CA LEU A 72 4.42 15.67 9.34
C LEU A 72 3.63 16.20 10.55
N GLU A 73 2.89 15.34 11.24
CA GLU A 73 2.12 15.70 12.43
C GLU A 73 3.02 16.15 13.58
N ILE A 74 4.05 15.37 13.92
CA ILE A 74 5.03 15.70 14.97
C ILE A 74 5.66 17.05 14.69
N ARG A 75 6.13 17.28 13.46
CA ARG A 75 6.68 18.58 13.03
C ARG A 75 5.67 19.70 13.21
N SER A 76 4.42 19.51 12.80
CA SER A 76 3.38 20.53 12.94
C SER A 76 3.12 20.92 14.40
N LYS A 77 3.25 19.97 15.33
CA LYS A 77 3.12 20.19 16.78
C LYS A 77 4.35 20.91 17.34
N VAL A 78 5.55 20.51 16.92
CA VAL A 78 6.81 21.18 17.33
C VAL A 78 6.85 22.63 16.88
N GLU A 79 6.48 22.93 15.62
CA GLU A 79 6.46 24.31 15.11
C GLU A 79 5.39 25.19 15.78
N LYS A 80 4.29 24.62 16.27
CA LYS A 80 3.25 25.38 16.97
C LYS A 80 3.58 25.63 18.44
N GLY A 81 4.49 24.83 19.02
CA GLY A 81 4.94 24.96 20.41
C GLY A 81 6.23 25.76 20.58
N ALA A 82 6.86 26.16 19.48
CA ALA A 82 8.01 27.08 19.43
C ALA A 82 7.55 28.50 19.06
#